data_AF-A0A4Q3AL68-F1
#
_entry.id   AF-A0A4Q3AL68-F1
#
_cell.length_a   1.000
_cell.length_b   1.000
_cell.length_c   1.000
_cell.angle_alpha   90.00
_cell.angle_beta   90.00
_cell.angle_gamma   90.00
#
_symmetry.space_group_name_H-M   'P 1'
#
loop_
_entity.id
_entity.type
_entity.pdbx_description
1 polymer ?
#
loop_
_entity_poly.entity_id
_entity_poly.type
_entity_poly.pdbx_seq_one_letter_code
_entity_poly.pdbx_strand_id
1 'polypeptide(L)'
;MFVGEFDNERDVCKEFRIDKIGGFVIFAGYEIDGYEGAANVIFVQGGKFWHVEGSHCSCYGLEDQWEPEEMPVEALLHIAEKGYGPLRQYAVVIRERIQTVLDTLGLDGDDPERTQFALKLALG
;
A
#
# COMPACT_ATOMS: atom_id res chain seq x y z
N MET A 1 3.81 5.27 4.56
CA MET A 1 4.33 6.55 4.01
C MET A 1 3.25 7.12 3.14
N PHE A 2 3.03 8.43 3.22
CA PHE A 2 1.99 9.13 2.47
C PHE A 2 2.67 10.09 1.49
N VAL A 3 2.18 10.16 0.25
CA VAL A 3 2.79 10.93 -0.84
C VAL A 3 1.69 11.60 -1.67
N GLY A 4 1.98 12.80 -2.18
CA GLY A 4 1.05 13.57 -3.02
C GLY A 4 -0.05 14.19 -2.18
N GLU A 5 -1.30 13.97 -2.57
CA GLU A 5 -2.49 14.52 -1.88
C GLU A 5 -2.84 13.78 -0.58
N PHE A 6 -2.07 12.75 -0.22
CA PHE A 6 -2.17 12.09 1.08
C PHE A 6 -1.02 12.54 1.98
N ASP A 7 -1.35 13.08 3.16
CA ASP A 7 -0.38 13.34 4.24
C ASP A 7 -0.47 12.29 5.34
N ASN A 8 -1.65 11.69 5.52
CA ASN A 8 -1.91 10.72 6.60
C ASN A 8 -3.13 9.83 6.29
N GLU A 9 -3.39 8.85 7.16
CA GLU A 9 -4.50 7.90 7.01
C GLU A 9 -5.88 8.58 6.95
N ARG A 10 -6.06 9.71 7.64
CA ARG A 10 -7.33 10.45 7.61
C ARG A 10 -7.65 10.97 6.21
N ASP A 11 -6.64 11.36 5.45
CA ASP A 11 -6.83 11.86 4.09
C ASP A 11 -7.26 10.72 3.17
N VAL A 12 -6.60 9.55 3.28
CA VAL A 12 -7.01 8.34 2.57
C VAL A 12 -8.47 8.00 2.87
N CYS A 13 -8.84 7.95 4.15
CA CYS A 13 -10.21 7.66 4.55
C CYS A 13 -11.22 8.69 4.00
N LYS A 14 -10.85 9.97 4.01
CA LYS A 14 -11.69 11.06 3.50
C LYS A 14 -11.91 10.95 1.99
N GLU A 15 -10.85 10.77 1.21
CA GLU A 15 -10.92 10.74 -0.25
C GLU A 15 -11.63 9.48 -0.77
N PHE A 16 -11.42 8.32 -0.15
CA PHE A 16 -12.12 7.07 -0.49
C PHE A 16 -13.51 6.92 0.18
N ARG A 17 -13.89 7.84 1.07
CA ARG A 17 -15.11 7.79 1.91
C ARG A 17 -15.28 6.48 2.69
N ILE A 18 -14.23 6.08 3.40
CA ILE A 18 -14.27 4.95 4.33
C ILE A 18 -14.07 5.42 5.78
N ASP A 19 -14.55 4.65 6.74
CA ASP A 19 -14.40 4.98 8.16
C ASP A 19 -12.95 4.76 8.66
N LYS A 20 -12.30 3.68 8.20
CA LYS A 20 -10.93 3.29 8.59
C LYS A 20 -10.34 2.30 7.59
N ILE A 21 -9.02 2.31 7.43
CA ILE A 21 -8.28 1.30 6.63
C ILE A 21 -8.27 -0.05 7.39
N GLY A 22 -8.10 -0.01 8.71
CA GLY A 22 -8.15 -1.21 9.56
C GLY A 22 -6.89 -2.07 9.54
N GLY A 23 -5.82 -1.60 8.90
CA GLY A 23 -4.50 -2.23 8.87
C GLY A 23 -3.37 -1.20 8.96
N PHE A 24 -2.13 -1.66 8.97
CA PHE A 24 -0.96 -0.78 9.00
C PHE A 24 -0.57 -0.35 7.59
N VAL A 25 -0.57 0.96 7.33
CA VAL A 25 -0.25 1.52 6.00
C VAL A 25 1.25 1.46 5.73
N ILE A 26 1.62 0.67 4.72
CA ILE A 26 2.98 0.60 4.17
C ILE A 26 3.23 1.83 3.31
N PHE A 27 2.34 2.05 2.34
CA PHE A 27 2.41 3.12 1.35
C PHE A 27 1.01 3.61 0.99
N ALA A 28 0.84 4.90 0.77
CA ALA A 28 -0.34 5.50 0.18
C ALA A 28 0.12 6.70 -0.67
N GLY A 29 -0.20 6.69 -1.96
CA GLY A 29 0.11 7.77 -2.88
C GLY A 29 -1.14 8.20 -3.61
N TYR A 30 -1.33 9.50 -3.79
CA TYR A 30 -2.37 10.05 -4.64
C TYR A 30 -1.80 11.19 -5.47
N GLU A 31 -1.73 10.97 -6.77
CA GLU A 31 -1.23 11.94 -7.74
C GLU A 31 -2.41 12.51 -8.53
N ILE A 32 -2.40 13.82 -8.72
CA ILE A 32 -3.37 14.55 -9.54
C ILE A 32 -2.61 15.29 -10.64
N ASP A 33 -3.04 15.10 -11.89
CA ASP A 33 -2.58 15.85 -13.06
C ASP A 33 -3.79 16.46 -13.78
N GLY A 34 -3.95 17.77 -13.64
CA GLY A 34 -5.10 18.49 -14.18
C GLY A 34 -6.41 18.06 -13.53
N TYR A 35 -7.26 17.36 -14.30
CA TYR A 35 -8.56 16.85 -13.84
C TYR A 35 -8.55 15.32 -13.65
N GLU A 36 -7.39 14.71 -13.87
CA GLU A 36 -7.16 13.28 -13.73
C GLU A 36 -6.38 13.02 -12.45
N GLY A 37 -6.69 11.92 -11.77
CA GLY A 37 -6.00 11.53 -10.56
C GLY A 37 -5.96 10.02 -10.40
N ALA A 38 -4.90 9.53 -9.79
CA ALA A 38 -4.70 8.11 -9.51
C ALA A 38 -4.12 7.91 -8.12
N ALA A 39 -4.69 6.98 -7.38
CA ALA A 39 -4.30 6.65 -6.03
C ALA A 39 -3.98 5.17 -5.88
N ASN A 40 -2.96 4.89 -5.07
CA ASN A 40 -2.51 3.55 -4.72
C ASN A 40 -2.28 3.46 -3.21
N VAL A 41 -2.90 2.50 -2.54
CA VAL A 41 -2.73 2.27 -1.10
C VAL A 41 -2.32 0.82 -0.86
N ILE A 42 -1.24 0.63 -0.12
CA ILE A 42 -0.73 -0.67 0.30
C ILE A 42 -0.71 -0.71 1.82
N PHE A 43 -1.38 -1.70 2.39
CA PHE A 43 -1.43 -1.90 3.83
C PHE A 43 -1.33 -3.38 4.19
N VAL A 44 -0.96 -3.65 5.44
CA VAL A 44 -0.94 -5.00 6.01
C VAL A 44 -2.04 -5.14 7.05
N GLN A 45 -2.82 -6.21 6.93
CA GLN A 45 -3.90 -6.53 7.86
C GLN A 45 -4.00 -8.05 8.01
N GLY A 46 -3.96 -8.54 9.25
CA GLY A 46 -4.05 -9.98 9.53
C GLY A 46 -2.92 -10.80 8.90
N GLY A 47 -1.72 -10.21 8.78
CA GLY A 47 -0.55 -10.85 8.16
C GLY A 47 -0.59 -10.95 6.63
N LYS A 48 -1.58 -10.32 5.98
CA LYS A 48 -1.69 -10.26 4.53
C LYS A 48 -1.49 -8.84 4.06
N PHE A 49 -0.87 -8.69 2.89
CA PHE A 49 -0.80 -7.40 2.22
C PHE A 49 -2.00 -7.21 1.32
N TRP A 50 -2.45 -5.97 1.25
CA TRP A 50 -3.61 -5.54 0.48
C TRP A 50 -3.21 -4.33 -0.34
N HIS A 51 -3.71 -4.26 -1.57
CA HIS A 51 -3.56 -3.13 -2.47
C HIS A 51 -4.93 -2.60 -2.86
N VAL A 52 -5.08 -1.29 -2.80
CA VAL A 52 -6.24 -0.56 -3.31
C VAL A 52 -5.75 0.35 -4.41
N GLU A 53 -6.44 0.33 -5.53
CA GLU A 53 -6.26 1.25 -6.64
C GLU A 53 -7.53 2.08 -6.82
N GLY A 54 -7.38 3.37 -7.05
CA GLY A 54 -8.49 4.27 -7.39
C GLY A 54 -8.05 5.29 -8.42
N SER A 55 -8.97 5.74 -9.27
CA SER A 55 -8.67 6.77 -10.27
C SER A 55 -9.89 7.59 -10.65
N HIS A 56 -9.66 8.78 -11.22
CA HIS A 56 -10.71 9.60 -11.77
C HIS A 56 -10.26 10.48 -12.93
N CYS A 57 -11.23 11.03 -13.67
CA CYS A 57 -10.96 11.80 -14.88
C CYS A 57 -11.91 12.98 -15.20
N SER A 58 -12.62 13.57 -14.21
CA SER A 58 -13.15 14.97 -14.28
C SER A 58 -14.29 15.29 -13.30
N CYS A 59 -15.08 14.31 -12.88
CA CYS A 59 -16.39 14.57 -12.23
C CYS A 59 -16.61 13.90 -10.87
N TYR A 60 -15.92 12.80 -10.59
CA TYR A 60 -15.98 12.05 -9.33
C TYR A 60 -14.55 11.86 -8.83
N GLY A 61 -14.31 11.86 -7.53
CA GLY A 61 -12.99 11.60 -6.94
C GLY A 61 -12.76 10.09 -6.78
N LEU A 62 -12.15 9.69 -5.66
CA LEU A 62 -11.85 8.29 -5.33
C LEU A 62 -12.99 7.59 -4.57
N GLU A 63 -14.15 8.23 -4.49
CA GLU A 63 -15.22 7.82 -3.59
C GLU A 63 -15.84 6.50 -4.06
N ASP A 64 -16.14 5.62 -3.11
CA ASP A 64 -16.70 4.29 -3.36
C ASP A 64 -15.77 3.34 -4.16
N GLN A 65 -14.49 3.72 -4.37
CA GLN A 65 -13.48 2.90 -5.06
C GLN A 65 -12.58 2.11 -4.09
N TRP A 66 -12.94 2.03 -2.80
CA TRP A 66 -12.17 1.25 -1.84
C TRP A 66 -12.47 -0.25 -1.96
N GLU A 67 -11.72 -0.90 -2.85
CA GLU A 67 -11.80 -2.35 -3.09
C GLU A 67 -10.42 -3.00 -2.88
N PRO A 68 -10.09 -3.40 -1.64
CA PRO A 68 -8.79 -4.03 -1.35
C PRO A 68 -8.65 -5.40 -2.00
N GLU A 69 -7.58 -5.57 -2.78
CA GLU A 69 -7.17 -6.84 -3.36
C GLU A 69 -5.97 -7.42 -2.60
N GLU A 70 -5.99 -8.73 -2.33
CA GLU A 70 -4.87 -9.40 -1.67
C GLU A 70 -3.64 -9.39 -2.59
N MET A 71 -2.53 -8.88 -2.07
CA MET A 71 -1.26 -8.81 -2.79
C MET A 71 -0.26 -9.77 -2.14
N PRO A 72 0.24 -10.80 -2.86
CA PRO A 72 1.28 -11.67 -2.34
C PRO A 72 2.54 -10.88 -1.97
N VAL A 73 3.23 -11.26 -0.89
CA VAL A 73 4.44 -10.57 -0.44
C VAL A 73 5.54 -10.61 -1.52
N GLU A 74 5.57 -11.69 -2.31
CA GLU A 74 6.49 -11.87 -3.43
C GLU A 74 6.24 -10.83 -4.53
N ALA A 75 4.98 -10.45 -4.79
CA ALA A 75 4.65 -9.43 -5.78
C ALA A 75 5.15 -8.05 -5.31
N LEU A 76 4.98 -7.75 -4.01
CA LEU A 76 5.51 -6.54 -3.38
C LEU A 76 7.03 -6.46 -3.43
N LEU A 77 7.72 -7.55 -3.07
CA LEU A 77 9.17 -7.66 -3.17
C LEU A 77 9.64 -7.55 -4.63
N HIS A 78 8.93 -8.17 -5.57
CA HIS A 78 9.26 -8.08 -7.00
C HIS A 78 9.16 -6.64 -7.52
N ILE A 79 8.10 -5.91 -7.16
CA ILE A 79 7.95 -4.49 -7.50
C ILE A 79 9.11 -3.68 -6.89
N ALA A 80 9.39 -3.90 -5.61
CA ALA A 80 10.45 -3.20 -4.86
C ALA A 80 11.86 -3.45 -5.40
N GLU A 81 12.14 -4.66 -5.91
CA GLU A 81 13.47 -5.06 -6.38
C GLU A 81 13.69 -4.81 -7.87
N LYS A 82 12.68 -5.11 -8.70
CA LYS A 82 12.83 -5.13 -10.17
C LYS A 82 12.30 -3.88 -10.83
N GLY A 83 11.46 -3.09 -10.14
CA GLY A 83 10.91 -1.84 -10.67
C GLY A 83 10.00 -2.03 -11.88
N TYR A 84 9.32 -3.18 -11.99
CA TYR A 84 8.29 -3.44 -13.00
C TYR A 84 6.91 -3.57 -12.34
N GLY A 85 5.85 -3.24 -13.08
CA GLY A 85 4.47 -3.28 -12.60
C GLY A 85 3.84 -1.90 -12.36
N PRO A 86 2.54 -1.87 -11.98
CA PRO A 86 1.76 -0.64 -11.83
C PRO A 86 2.32 0.33 -10.76
N LEU A 87 3.11 -0.19 -9.82
CA LEU A 87 3.67 0.59 -8.70
C LEU A 87 5.16 0.93 -8.86
N ARG A 88 5.74 0.73 -10.05
CA ARG A 88 7.20 0.88 -10.27
C ARG A 88 7.76 2.24 -9.83
N GLN A 89 6.99 3.31 -9.97
CA GLN A 89 7.43 4.67 -9.64
C GLN A 89 7.61 4.86 -8.12
N TYR A 90 6.99 3.99 -7.33
CA TYR A 90 7.11 3.98 -5.87
C TYR A 90 8.00 2.84 -5.35
N ALA A 91 8.64 2.06 -6.22
CA ALA A 91 9.38 0.85 -5.85
C ALA A 91 10.42 1.10 -4.74
N VAL A 92 11.19 2.18 -4.83
CA VAL A 92 12.20 2.55 -3.82
C VAL A 92 11.55 2.83 -2.46
N VAL A 93 10.48 3.62 -2.46
CA VAL A 93 9.75 3.98 -1.24
C VAL A 93 9.07 2.76 -0.61
N ILE A 94 8.41 1.94 -1.42
CA ILE A 94 7.77 0.70 -0.99
C ILE A 94 8.82 -0.22 -0.36
N ARG A 95 10.00 -0.35 -0.99
CA ARG A 95 11.12 -1.16 -0.47
C ARG A 95 11.57 -0.70 0.91
N GLU A 96 11.83 0.60 1.10
CA GLU A 96 12.27 1.15 2.39
C GLU A 96 11.25 0.91 3.49
N ARG A 97 9.95 1.03 3.16
CA ARG A 97 8.86 0.82 4.11
C ARG A 97 8.67 -0.65 4.46
N ILE A 98 8.77 -1.56 3.49
CA ILE A 98 8.77 -3.00 3.74
C ILE A 98 9.96 -3.35 4.64
N GLN A 99 11.17 -2.90 4.31
CA GLN A 99 12.36 -3.20 5.11
C GLN A 99 12.20 -2.69 6.54
N THR A 100 11.66 -1.49 6.74
CA THR A 100 11.37 -0.96 8.08
C THR A 100 10.45 -1.89 8.89
N VAL A 101 9.40 -2.44 8.24
CA VAL A 101 8.48 -3.39 8.90
C VAL A 101 9.20 -4.70 9.21
N LEU A 102 9.97 -5.23 8.28
CA LEU A 102 10.75 -6.46 8.48
C LEU A 102 11.76 -6.30 9.61
N ASP A 103 12.56 -5.24 9.59
CA ASP A 103 13.56 -4.93 10.62
C ASP A 103 12.92 -4.79 12.01
N THR A 104 11.78 -4.10 12.08
CA THR A 104 11.02 -3.92 13.33
C THR A 104 10.55 -5.26 13.89
N LEU A 105 10.27 -6.23 13.02
CA LEU A 105 9.84 -7.57 13.38
C LEU A 105 11.00 -8.57 13.51
N GLY A 106 12.24 -8.15 13.25
CA GLY A 106 13.41 -9.03 13.24
C GLY A 106 13.40 -10.06 12.11
N LEU A 107 12.81 -9.71 10.97
CA LEU A 107 12.71 -10.53 9.76
C LEU A 107 13.70 -10.03 8.71
N ASP A 108 14.32 -10.95 7.97
CA ASP A 108 15.27 -10.65 6.89
C ASP A 108 14.58 -10.51 5.52
N GLY A 109 13.38 -11.07 5.35
CA GLY A 109 12.63 -11.01 4.09
C GLY A 109 13.09 -12.00 3.02
N ASP A 110 14.13 -12.81 3.31
CA ASP A 110 14.73 -13.76 2.36
C ASP A 110 13.85 -15.01 2.15
N ASP A 111 12.93 -15.29 3.09
CA ASP A 111 11.95 -16.37 3.02
C ASP A 111 10.52 -15.78 3.08
N PRO A 112 9.83 -15.70 1.92
CA PRO A 112 8.48 -15.14 1.83
C PRO A 112 7.46 -15.85 2.72
N GLU A 113 7.53 -17.17 2.86
CA GLU A 113 6.59 -17.94 3.69
C GLU A 113 6.82 -17.66 5.17
N ARG A 114 8.08 -17.63 5.62
CA ARG A 114 8.42 -17.22 7.00
C ARG A 114 8.00 -15.79 7.29
N THR A 115 8.21 -14.90 6.33
CA THR A 115 7.84 -13.49 6.44
C THR A 115 6.34 -13.34 6.60
N GLN A 116 5.55 -13.99 5.74
CA GLN A 116 4.09 -14.00 5.83
C GLN A 116 3.61 -14.61 7.15
N PHE A 117 4.21 -15.72 7.58
CA PHE A 117 3.87 -16.36 8.86
C PHE A 117 4.16 -15.46 10.07
N ALA A 118 5.30 -14.79 10.09
CA ALA A 118 5.67 -13.88 11.17
C ALA A 118 4.80 -12.62 11.17
N LEU A 119 4.49 -12.05 10.01
CA LEU A 119 3.53 -10.94 9.89
C LEU A 119 2.15 -11.32 10.43
N LYS A 120 1.70 -12.56 10.18
CA LYS A 120 0.44 -13.08 10.72
C LYS A 120 0.45 -13.23 12.24
N LEU A 121 1.57 -13.62 12.84
CA LEU A 121 1.71 -13.69 14.29
C LEU A 121 1.80 -12.31 14.95
N ALA A 122 2.43 -11.33 14.29
CA ALA A 122 2.65 -9.99 14.83
C ALA A 122 1.44 -9.06 14.66
N LEU A 123 0.60 -9.30 13.65
CA LEU A 123 -0.45 -8.37 13.20
C LEU A 123 -1.85 -9.02 13.08
N GLY A 124 -2.01 -10.25 13.59
CA GLY A 124 -3.27 -10.98 13.67
C GLY A 124 -3.67 -11.25 15.11
#